data_AF-A0A3C0AVU7-F1
#
_entry.id   AF-A0A3C0AVU7-F1
#
_cell.length_a   1.000
_cell.length_b   1.000
_cell.length_c   1.000
_cell.angle_alpha   90.00
_cell.angle_beta   90.00
_cell.angle_gamma   90.00
#
_symmetry.space_group_name_H-M   'P 1'
#
loop_
_entity.id
_entity.type
_entity.pdbx_description
1 polymer ?
#
loop_
_entity_poly.entity_id
_entity_poly.type
_entity_poly.pdbx_seq_one_letter_code
_entity_poly.pdbx_strand_id
1 'polypeptide(L)'
;QKGDIIIKLDDQNIATFADLSGYINTKRPNDKVEVTFIREGKDKVLPVVLSKNEFFNTEFKGIELENIASAEKSRFHLNGGVKIKSISNENLKQYEEELKGNIILSIDNVKVKDIESAAKLLSNKAENQSVQMEMINKRGEIIRIII
;
A
#
# COMPACT_ATOMS: atom_id res chain seq x y z
N GLN A 1 -11.36 14.67 -10.67
CA GLN A 1 -10.19 15.38 -11.22
C GLN A 1 -9.78 16.48 -10.25
N LYS A 2 -8.52 16.92 -10.26
CA LYS A 2 -8.09 18.03 -9.38
C LYS A 2 -8.87 19.29 -9.78
N GLY A 3 -9.51 19.93 -8.81
CA GLY A 3 -10.39 21.08 -9.02
C GLY A 3 -11.89 20.76 -8.99
N ASP A 4 -12.29 19.49 -8.93
CA ASP A 4 -13.69 19.12 -8.72
C ASP A 4 -14.10 19.32 -7.26
N ILE A 5 -15.35 19.74 -7.05
CA ILE A 5 -15.94 19.89 -5.72
C ILE A 5 -17.04 18.85 -5.57
N ILE A 6 -16.84 17.86 -4.68
CA ILE A 6 -17.84 16.83 -4.38
C ILE A 6 -18.93 17.45 -3.50
N ILE A 7 -20.19 17.30 -3.90
CA ILE A 7 -21.34 17.88 -3.20
C ILE A 7 -22.38 16.84 -2.74
N LYS A 8 -22.37 15.63 -3.32
CA LYS A 8 -23.28 14.53 -2.94
C LYS A 8 -22.68 13.16 -3.21
N LEU A 9 -22.93 12.20 -2.33
CA LEU A 9 -22.67 10.78 -2.53
C LEU A 9 -23.96 9.98 -2.33
N ASP A 10 -24.43 9.28 -3.37
CA ASP A 10 -25.76 8.68 -3.43
C ASP A 10 -26.85 9.71 -3.01
N ASP A 11 -27.45 9.51 -1.83
CA ASP A 11 -28.45 10.40 -1.23
C ASP A 11 -27.91 11.33 -0.14
N GLN A 12 -26.63 11.24 0.21
CA GLN A 12 -26.00 12.03 1.26
C GLN A 12 -25.35 13.31 0.69
N ASN A 13 -25.79 14.47 1.18
CA ASN A 13 -25.13 15.74 0.88
C ASN A 13 -23.77 15.82 1.60
N ILE A 14 -22.76 16.29 0.89
CA ILE A 14 -21.39 16.42 1.39
C ILE A 14 -21.05 17.91 1.45
N ALA A 15 -20.96 18.47 2.67
CA ALA A 15 -20.55 19.86 2.88
C ALA A 15 -19.10 19.95 3.38
N THR A 16 -18.65 18.92 4.09
CA THR A 16 -17.32 18.89 4.72
C THR A 16 -16.56 17.61 4.38
N PHE A 17 -15.26 17.64 4.63
CA PHE A 17 -14.42 16.44 4.56
C PHE A 17 -14.84 15.37 5.59
N ALA A 18 -15.37 15.79 6.74
CA ALA A 18 -15.86 14.86 7.76
C ALA A 18 -17.09 14.07 7.26
N ASP A 19 -18.01 14.74 6.55
CA ASP A 19 -19.17 14.07 5.94
C ASP A 19 -18.72 13.05 4.89
N LEU A 20 -17.76 13.45 4.04
CA LEU A 20 -17.20 12.59 3.00
C LEU A 20 -16.58 11.33 3.60
N SER A 21 -15.63 11.51 4.53
CA SER A 21 -14.93 10.41 5.17
C SER A 21 -15.87 9.53 5.99
N GLY A 22 -16.79 10.13 6.76
CA GLY A 22 -17.80 9.42 7.53
C GLY A 22 -18.67 8.52 6.64
N TYR A 23 -19.14 9.04 5.51
CA TYR A 23 -19.93 8.27 4.56
C TYR A 23 -19.12 7.12 3.93
N ILE A 24 -17.92 7.41 3.41
CA ILE A 24 -17.06 6.41 2.77
C ILE A 24 -16.69 5.27 3.74
N ASN A 25 -16.50 5.58 5.02
CA ASN A 25 -16.19 4.58 6.06
C ASN A 25 -17.33 3.58 6.30
N THR A 26 -18.55 3.86 5.86
CA THR A 26 -19.69 2.91 5.97
C THR A 26 -19.78 1.94 4.79
N LYS A 27 -19.05 2.20 3.71
CA LYS A 27 -19.10 1.41 2.48
C LYS A 27 -17.99 0.37 2.43
N ARG A 28 -18.20 -0.68 1.65
CA ARG A 28 -17.22 -1.76 1.46
C ARG A 28 -16.43 -1.55 0.17
N PRO A 29 -15.21 -2.10 0.07
CA PRO A 29 -14.52 -2.20 -1.20
C PRO A 29 -15.39 -2.90 -2.25
N ASN A 30 -15.31 -2.42 -3.49
CA ASN A 30 -16.11 -2.78 -4.65
C ASN A 30 -17.56 -2.25 -4.66
N ASP A 31 -17.99 -1.50 -3.64
CA ASP A 31 -19.28 -0.81 -3.68
C ASP A 31 -19.26 0.26 -4.79
N LYS A 32 -20.39 0.39 -5.50
CA LYS A 32 -20.63 1.50 -6.42
C LYS A 32 -21.28 2.65 -5.65
N VAL A 33 -20.75 3.85 -5.82
CA VAL A 33 -21.28 5.08 -5.24
C VAL A 33 -21.49 6.11 -6.36
N GLU A 34 -22.66 6.73 -6.40
CA GLU A 34 -22.93 7.85 -7.30
C GLU A 34 -22.36 9.14 -6.72
N VAL A 35 -21.36 9.70 -7.40
CA VAL A 35 -20.72 10.95 -6.98
C VAL A 35 -21.29 12.10 -7.78
N THR A 36 -21.92 13.04 -7.09
CA THR A 36 -22.28 14.34 -7.68
C THR A 36 -21.19 15.36 -7.33
N PHE A 37 -20.64 16.00 -8.36
CA PHE A 37 -19.58 17.00 -8.21
C PHE A 37 -19.75 18.16 -9.18
N ILE A 38 -19.22 19.31 -8.79
CA ILE A 38 -19.16 20.51 -9.61
C ILE A 38 -17.83 20.52 -10.35
N ARG A 39 -17.90 20.63 -11.68
CA ARG A 39 -16.73 20.88 -12.55
C ARG A 39 -17.08 22.00 -13.51
N GLU A 40 -16.24 23.04 -13.57
CA GLU A 40 -16.45 24.21 -14.44
C GLU A 40 -17.83 24.87 -14.20
N GLY A 41 -18.28 24.90 -12.95
CA GLY A 41 -19.57 25.50 -12.57
C GLY A 41 -20.81 24.69 -12.95
N LYS A 42 -20.66 23.44 -13.42
CA LYS A 42 -21.78 22.55 -13.76
C LYS A 42 -21.76 21.29 -12.90
N ASP A 43 -22.96 20.85 -12.53
CA ASP A 43 -23.17 19.61 -11.81
C ASP A 43 -22.99 18.42 -12.76
N LYS A 44 -22.23 17.43 -12.30
CA LYS A 44 -22.00 16.17 -13.00
C LYS A 44 -22.21 15.02 -12.03
N VAL A 45 -22.77 13.92 -12.52
CA VAL A 45 -22.98 12.68 -11.77
C VAL A 45 -22.16 11.57 -12.43
N LEU A 46 -21.37 10.84 -11.64
CA LEU A 46 -20.60 9.72 -12.12
C LEU A 46 -20.63 8.57 -11.10
N PRO A 47 -20.96 7.33 -11.51
CA PRO A 47 -20.78 6.17 -10.66
C PRO A 47 -19.30 5.84 -10.55
N VAL A 48 -18.79 5.74 -9.32
CA VAL A 48 -17.43 5.30 -9.02
C VAL A 48 -17.47 3.99 -8.25
N VAL A 49 -16.50 3.12 -8.50
CA VAL A 49 -16.30 1.90 -7.70
C VAL A 49 -15.29 2.23 -6.62
N LEU A 50 -15.65 1.99 -5.36
CA LEU A 50 -14.73 2.15 -4.25
C LEU A 50 -13.67 1.07 -4.32
N SER A 51 -12.41 1.45 -4.49
CA SER A 51 -11.31 0.55 -4.20
C SER A 51 -11.05 0.55 -2.71
N LYS A 52 -10.59 -0.59 -2.19
CA LYS A 52 -9.84 -0.56 -0.93
C LYS A 52 -8.68 0.40 -1.14
N ASN A 53 -8.38 1.24 -0.14
CA ASN A 53 -7.20 2.08 -0.21
C ASN A 53 -5.97 1.16 -0.13
N GLU A 54 -5.54 0.68 -1.29
CA GLU A 54 -4.38 -0.19 -1.48
C GLU A 54 -3.10 0.62 -1.70
N PHE A 55 -3.17 1.96 -1.62
CA PHE A 55 -1.99 2.81 -1.41
C PHE A 55 -1.50 2.66 0.03
N PHE A 56 -1.26 1.41 0.41
CA PHE A 56 -0.30 1.07 1.42
C PHE A 56 1.07 1.38 0.84
N ASN A 57 1.49 2.65 0.91
CA ASN A 57 2.89 2.88 1.24
C ASN A 57 3.02 2.34 2.67
N THR A 58 3.20 1.03 2.82
CA THR A 58 3.57 0.47 4.12
C THR A 58 4.98 0.92 4.37
N GLU A 59 5.11 2.13 4.92
CA GLU A 59 6.36 2.60 5.48
C GLU A 59 6.50 1.91 6.83
N PHE A 60 7.30 0.84 6.88
CA PHE A 60 7.66 0.19 8.13
C PHE A 60 9.08 0.56 8.48
N LYS A 61 9.27 1.25 9.63
CA LYS A 61 10.58 1.74 10.06
C LYS A 61 11.31 2.46 8.92
N GLY A 62 10.62 3.31 8.16
CA GLY A 62 11.18 4.05 7.02
C GLY A 62 11.61 3.18 5.83
N ILE A 63 10.98 2.02 5.62
CA ILE A 63 11.13 1.19 4.42
C ILE A 63 9.82 1.25 3.65
N GLU A 64 9.85 1.76 2.42
CA GLU A 64 8.69 1.78 1.51
C GLU A 64 8.68 0.48 0.68
N LEU A 65 7.53 -0.19 0.64
CA LEU A 65 7.33 -1.44 -0.07
C LEU A 65 6.44 -1.25 -1.31
N GLU A 66 6.62 -2.09 -2.32
CA GLU A 66 5.73 -2.18 -3.48
C GLU A 66 5.50 -3.65 -3.90
N ASN A 67 4.44 -3.91 -4.66
CA ASN A 67 4.21 -5.24 -5.22
C ASN A 67 5.26 -5.55 -6.30
N ILE A 68 5.73 -6.80 -6.35
CA ILE A 68 6.64 -7.27 -7.40
C ILE A 68 5.93 -7.39 -8.75
N ALA A 69 6.62 -7.03 -9.82
CA ALA A 69 6.11 -7.15 -11.18
C ALA A 69 6.06 -8.62 -11.64
N SER A 70 5.20 -8.94 -12.61
CA SER A 70 5.10 -10.30 -13.18
C SER A 70 6.42 -10.82 -13.77
N ALA A 71 7.26 -9.91 -14.29
CA ALA A 71 8.59 -10.24 -14.78
C ALA A 71 9.53 -10.71 -13.66
N GLU A 72 9.47 -10.08 -12.48
CA GLU A 72 10.28 -10.44 -11.30
C GLU A 72 9.81 -11.78 -10.73
N LYS A 73 8.49 -12.02 -10.65
CA LYS A 73 7.91 -13.31 -10.26
C LYS A 73 8.43 -14.45 -11.14
N SER A 74 8.44 -14.23 -12.45
CA SER A 74 8.90 -15.22 -13.42
C SER A 74 10.41 -15.45 -13.32
N ARG A 75 11.20 -14.37 -13.24
CA ARG A 75 12.67 -14.43 -13.17
C ARG A 75 13.17 -15.21 -11.95
N PHE A 76 12.52 -15.05 -10.82
CA PHE A 76 12.93 -15.67 -9.55
C PHE A 76 12.06 -16.86 -9.15
N HIS A 77 11.14 -17.30 -10.02
CA HIS A 77 10.19 -18.39 -9.76
C HIS A 77 9.40 -18.21 -8.44
N LEU A 78 8.96 -16.97 -8.18
CA LEU A 78 8.29 -16.60 -6.95
C LEU A 78 6.77 -16.64 -7.12
N ASN A 79 6.10 -17.23 -6.13
CA ASN A 79 4.63 -17.25 -6.03
C ASN A 79 4.07 -16.03 -5.27
N GLY A 80 4.94 -15.15 -4.75
CA GLY A 80 4.58 -14.00 -3.95
C GLY A 80 5.80 -13.26 -3.43
N GLY A 81 5.58 -12.06 -2.90
CA GLY A 81 6.61 -11.22 -2.29
C GLY A 81 6.37 -9.74 -2.54
N VAL A 82 7.11 -8.91 -1.82
CA VAL A 82 7.05 -7.44 -1.93
C VAL A 82 8.46 -6.88 -2.07
N LYS A 83 8.63 -5.87 -2.91
CA LYS A 83 9.92 -5.27 -3.20
C LYS A 83 10.15 -4.04 -2.34
N ILE A 84 11.38 -3.84 -1.89
CA ILE A 84 11.81 -2.60 -1.24
C ILE A 84 11.98 -1.52 -2.31
N LYS A 85 11.12 -0.52 -2.28
CA LYS A 85 11.11 0.60 -3.23
C LYS A 85 12.07 1.71 -2.81
N SER A 86 12.01 2.11 -1.55
CA SER A 86 12.86 3.18 -1.01
C SER A 86 13.11 2.99 0.49
N ILE A 87 14.16 3.62 1.00
CA ILE A 87 14.50 3.63 2.43
C ILE A 87 14.72 5.09 2.86
N SER A 88 13.86 5.56 3.77
CA SER A 88 13.91 6.87 4.41
C SER A 88 14.59 6.81 5.79
N ASN A 89 14.67 5.62 6.42
CA ASN A 89 15.28 5.46 7.74
C ASN A 89 16.79 5.70 7.71
N GLU A 90 17.25 6.67 8.49
CA GLU A 90 18.66 7.06 8.59
C GLU A 90 19.57 5.90 9.02
N ASN A 91 19.11 5.04 9.93
CA ASN A 91 19.89 3.89 10.41
C ASN A 91 20.14 2.84 9.32
N LEU A 92 19.19 2.72 8.37
CA LEU A 92 19.26 1.79 7.25
C LEU A 92 19.81 2.44 5.98
N LYS A 93 20.01 3.76 5.97
CA LYS A 93 20.41 4.51 4.78
C LYS A 93 21.78 4.07 4.24
N GLN A 94 22.69 3.72 5.14
CA GLN A 94 24.01 3.17 4.77
C GLN A 94 23.92 1.85 3.98
N TYR A 95 22.82 1.10 4.12
CA TYR A 95 22.57 -0.18 3.44
C TYR A 95 21.58 -0.04 2.28
N GLU A 96 21.20 1.18 1.88
CA GLU A 96 20.15 1.39 0.88
C GLU A 96 20.47 0.71 -0.45
N GLU A 97 21.70 0.81 -0.93
CA GLU A 97 22.13 0.19 -2.19
C GLU A 97 22.01 -1.35 -2.17
N GLU A 98 22.21 -1.96 -1.01
CA GLU A 98 22.13 -3.41 -0.81
C GLU A 98 20.70 -3.90 -0.63
N LEU A 99 19.84 -3.08 0.00
CA LEU A 99 18.46 -3.45 0.34
C LEU A 99 17.46 -3.07 -0.76
N LYS A 100 17.65 -1.94 -1.43
CA LYS A 100 16.73 -1.42 -2.44
C LYS A 100 16.63 -2.37 -3.63
N GLY A 101 15.40 -2.73 -3.96
CA GLY A 101 15.09 -3.68 -5.02
C GLY A 101 15.15 -5.15 -4.59
N ASN A 102 15.51 -5.46 -3.34
CA ASN A 102 15.34 -6.81 -2.82
C ASN A 102 13.86 -7.12 -2.62
N ILE A 103 13.52 -8.40 -2.75
CA ILE A 103 12.15 -8.89 -2.62
C ILE A 103 12.03 -9.64 -1.30
N ILE A 104 11.20 -9.15 -0.39
CA ILE A 104 10.84 -9.80 0.86
C ILE A 104 9.90 -10.97 0.55
N LEU A 105 10.31 -12.16 1.00
CA LEU A 105 9.60 -13.42 0.84
C LEU A 105 8.84 -13.82 2.10
N SER A 106 9.40 -13.53 3.28
CA SER A 106 8.74 -13.78 4.56
C SER A 106 9.13 -12.77 5.63
N ILE A 107 8.23 -12.57 6.58
CA ILE A 107 8.38 -11.72 7.76
C ILE A 107 8.05 -12.58 8.98
N ASP A 108 8.99 -12.71 9.92
CA ASP A 108 8.89 -13.61 11.09
C ASP A 108 8.43 -15.03 10.72
N ASN A 109 9.04 -15.58 9.67
CA ASN A 109 8.75 -16.91 9.11
C ASN A 109 7.34 -17.05 8.49
N VAL A 110 6.57 -15.97 8.37
CA VAL A 110 5.29 -15.95 7.67
C VAL A 110 5.49 -15.46 6.25
N LYS A 111 5.09 -16.27 5.26
CA LYS A 111 5.21 -15.93 3.83
C LYS A 111 4.40 -14.70 3.48
N VAL A 112 5.02 -13.80 2.74
CA VAL A 112 4.41 -12.59 2.18
C VAL A 112 3.99 -12.88 0.74
N LYS A 113 2.72 -12.63 0.42
CA LYS A 113 2.19 -12.79 -0.95
C LYS A 113 2.22 -11.49 -1.72
N ASP A 114 1.82 -10.43 -1.04
CA ASP A 114 1.58 -9.09 -1.58
C ASP A 114 1.76 -8.05 -0.47
N ILE A 115 1.65 -6.78 -0.88
CA ILE A 115 1.80 -5.64 0.03
C ILE A 115 0.78 -5.64 1.17
N GLU A 116 -0.42 -6.18 0.96
CA GLU A 116 -1.43 -6.28 2.01
C GLU A 116 -0.98 -7.24 3.13
N SER A 117 -0.48 -8.43 2.75
CA SER A 117 0.03 -9.39 3.70
C SER A 117 1.24 -8.85 4.47
N ALA A 118 2.13 -8.10 3.80
CA ALA A 118 3.25 -7.43 4.45
C ALA A 118 2.77 -6.37 5.45
N ALA A 119 1.85 -5.50 5.02
CA ALA A 119 1.26 -4.44 5.84
C ALA A 119 0.66 -5.01 7.13
N LYS A 120 -0.12 -6.08 7.02
CA LYS A 120 -0.76 -6.74 8.16
C LYS A 120 0.26 -7.36 9.13
N LEU A 121 1.35 -7.93 8.62
CA LEU A 121 2.39 -8.53 9.46
C LEU A 121 3.19 -7.46 10.20
N LEU A 122 3.41 -6.31 9.57
CA LEU A 122 4.20 -5.19 10.10
C LEU A 122 3.38 -4.26 11.01
N SER A 123 2.09 -4.05 10.72
CA SER A 123 1.19 -3.20 11.53
C SER A 123 0.93 -3.76 12.93
N ASN A 124 1.08 -5.07 13.10
CA ASN A 124 0.89 -5.74 14.39
C ASN A 124 2.14 -5.71 15.27
N LYS A 125 3.22 -5.06 14.84
CA LYS A 125 4.48 -5.00 15.56
C LYS A 125 4.61 -3.69 16.32
N ALA A 126 5.08 -3.78 17.57
CA ALA A 126 5.48 -2.60 18.30
C ALA A 126 6.70 -1.94 17.64
N GLU A 127 6.84 -0.63 17.78
CA GLU A 127 7.91 0.16 17.15
C GLU A 127 9.32 -0.36 17.50
N ASN A 128 9.51 -0.83 18.74
CA ASN A 128 10.77 -1.36 19.25
C ASN A 128 10.92 -2.89 19.07
N GLN A 129 9.96 -3.56 18.44
CA GLN A 129 10.04 -5.00 18.23
C GLN A 129 10.95 -5.32 17.04
N SER A 130 11.89 -6.24 17.25
CA SER A 130 12.70 -6.78 16.16
C SER A 130 11.85 -7.65 15.23
N VAL A 131 12.11 -7.54 13.93
CA VAL A 131 11.43 -8.28 12.87
C VAL A 131 12.46 -9.00 12.03
N GLN A 132 12.29 -10.30 11.84
CA GLN A 132 13.10 -11.08 10.93
C GLN A 132 12.52 -11.01 9.52
N MET A 133 13.34 -10.66 8.54
CA MET A 133 12.95 -10.65 7.13
C MET A 133 13.82 -11.61 6.33
N GLU A 134 13.17 -12.49 5.56
CA GLU A 134 13.84 -13.28 4.52
C GLU A 134 13.57 -12.63 3.17
N MET A 135 14.64 -12.37 2.42
CA MET A 135 14.61 -11.66 1.15
C MET A 135 15.39 -12.42 0.08
N ILE A 136 15.08 -12.16 -1.18
CA ILE A 136 15.92 -12.50 -2.31
C ILE A 136 16.48 -11.22 -2.93
N ASN A 137 17.79 -11.20 -3.18
CA ASN A 137 18.43 -10.04 -3.79
C ASN A 137 18.39 -10.09 -5.32
N LYS A 138 18.90 -9.04 -5.97
CA LYS A 138 18.95 -8.91 -7.44
C LYS A 138 19.74 -10.04 -8.14
N ARG A 139 20.60 -10.76 -7.41
CA ARG A 139 21.39 -11.91 -7.89
C ARG A 139 20.69 -13.25 -7.69
N GLY A 140 19.58 -13.29 -6.97
CA GLY A 140 18.85 -14.52 -6.64
C GLY A 140 19.30 -15.19 -5.35
N GLU A 141 20.14 -14.52 -4.55
CA GLU A 141 20.62 -15.06 -3.27
C GLU A 141 19.60 -14.75 -2.16
N ILE A 142 19.37 -15.74 -1.29
CA ILE A 142 18.51 -15.58 -0.12
C ILE A 142 19.31 -14.95 1.02
N ILE A 143 18.78 -13.88 1.58
CA ILE A 143 19.36 -13.13 2.70
C ILE A 143 18.33 -13.10 3.83
N ARG A 144 18.81 -13.25 5.08
CA ARG A 144 17.98 -13.07 6.28
C ARG A 144 18.57 -11.95 7.12
N ILE A 145 17.72 -11.02 7.53
CA ILE A 145 18.09 -9.91 8.43
C ILE A 145 17.11 -9.82 9.59
N ILE A 146 17.53 -9.20 10.68
CA ILE A 146 16.69 -8.86 11.82
C ILE A 146 16.83 -7.35 12.05
N ILE A 147 15.71 -6.63 12.07
CA ILE A 147 15.66 -5.15 12.20
C ILE A 147 14.66 -4.66 13.23
#